data_AF-A0A395HH17-F1
#
_entry.id   AF-A0A395HH17-F1
#
_cell.length_a   1.000
_cell.length_b   1.000
_cell.length_c   1.000
_cell.angle_alpha   90.00
_cell.angle_beta   90.00
_cell.angle_gamma   90.00
#
_symmetry.space_group_name_H-M   'P 1'
#
loop_
_entity.id
_entity.type
_entity.pdbx_description
1 polymer ?
#
loop_
_entity_poly.entity_id
_entity_poly.type
_entity_poly.pdbx_seq_one_letter_code
_entity_poly.pdbx_strand_id
1 'polypeptide(L)'
;MSSLEMQLSAFKVIIQKSTIRVVCPQCLQGFPRANVLYRHFKTEKDNIHMGLSMRKVDFEKFLDCYQEALGASIPAEKLHYGFDCFEVKFVVEHYANDAEKVQMNTSSQSLKVYKTHLPFEA
;
A
#
# COMPACT_ATOMS: atom_id res chain seq x y z
N MET A 1 -22.68 11.71 -14.03
CA MET A 1 -21.50 11.43 -13.21
C MET A 1 -21.90 11.46 -11.75
N SER A 2 -21.46 10.48 -10.95
CA SER A 2 -21.70 10.50 -9.50
C SER A 2 -20.91 11.64 -8.84
N SER A 3 -21.32 12.06 -7.65
CA SER A 3 -20.58 13.05 -6.85
C SER A 3 -19.11 12.65 -6.66
N LEU A 4 -18.86 11.34 -6.47
CA LEU A 4 -17.52 10.77 -6.30
C LEU A 4 -16.67 10.93 -7.58
N GLU A 5 -17.22 10.62 -8.75
CA GLU A 5 -16.50 10.79 -10.03
C GLU A 5 -16.09 12.24 -10.27
N MET A 6 -16.96 13.20 -9.91
CA MET A 6 -16.64 14.62 -9.99
C MET A 6 -15.51 15.01 -9.03
N GLN A 7 -15.57 14.52 -7.78
CA GLN A 7 -14.51 14.76 -6.79
C GLN A 7 -13.16 14.18 -7.23
N LEU A 8 -13.14 12.93 -7.70
CA LEU A 8 -11.92 12.28 -8.21
C LEU A 8 -11.34 13.03 -9.42
N SER A 9 -12.20 13.49 -10.33
CA SER A 9 -11.79 14.30 -11.47
C SER A 9 -11.15 15.62 -11.03
N ALA A 10 -11.73 16.30 -10.04
CA ALA A 10 -11.17 17.53 -9.48
C ALA A 10 -9.82 17.28 -8.79
N PHE A 11 -9.70 16.24 -7.95
CA PHE A 11 -8.44 15.86 -7.31
C PHE A 11 -7.35 15.53 -8.33
N LYS A 12 -7.69 14.80 -9.40
CA LYS A 12 -6.76 14.52 -10.49
C LYS A 12 -6.19 15.80 -11.09
N VAL A 13 -7.04 16.80 -11.37
CA VAL A 13 -6.60 18.09 -11.90
C VAL A 13 -5.72 18.84 -10.90
N ILE A 14 -6.08 18.85 -9.62
CA ILE A 14 -5.30 19.49 -8.55
C ILE A 14 -3.91 18.86 -8.46
N ILE A 15 -3.82 17.54 -8.39
CA ILE A 15 -2.56 16.81 -8.31
C ILE A 15 -1.70 17.07 -9.55
N GLN A 16 -2.27 17.05 -10.76
CA GLN A 16 -1.56 17.34 -12.01
C GLN A 16 -0.99 18.77 -12.05
N LYS A 17 -1.65 19.73 -11.40
CA LYS A 17 -1.19 21.12 -11.29
C LYS A 17 -0.30 21.37 -10.08
N SER A 18 -0.22 20.42 -9.15
CA SER A 18 0.63 20.51 -7.97
C SER A 18 2.09 20.25 -8.33
N THR A 19 3.00 20.56 -7.41
CA THR A 19 4.41 20.19 -7.54
C THR A 19 4.68 18.73 -7.16
N ILE A 20 3.67 17.96 -6.74
CA ILE A 20 3.84 16.59 -6.26
C ILE A 20 4.15 15.68 -7.44
N ARG A 21 5.32 15.03 -7.40
CA ARG A 21 5.76 14.07 -8.43
C ARG A 21 5.80 12.65 -7.93
N VAL A 22 6.27 12.46 -6.70
CA VAL A 22 6.44 11.16 -6.08
C VAL A 22 5.80 11.14 -4.70
N VAL A 23 5.39 9.97 -4.23
CA VAL A 23 4.69 9.78 -2.96
C VAL A 23 5.37 8.67 -2.16
N CYS A 24 5.37 8.82 -0.84
CA CYS A 24 5.68 7.71 0.06
C CYS A 24 4.47 6.76 0.09
N PRO A 25 4.59 5.49 -0.33
CA PRO A 25 3.46 4.55 -0.34
C PRO A 25 2.95 4.25 1.07
N GLN A 26 3.80 4.37 2.10
CA GLN A 26 3.42 4.11 3.49
C GLN A 26 2.63 5.27 4.12
N CYS A 27 3.00 6.51 3.81
CA CYS A 27 2.40 7.71 4.44
C CYS A 27 1.38 8.43 3.55
N LEU A 28 1.34 8.10 2.25
CA LEU A 28 0.68 8.89 1.21
C LEU A 28 1.12 10.36 1.14
N GLN A 29 2.28 10.67 1.70
CA GLN A 29 2.85 12.02 1.65
C GLN A 29 3.47 12.29 0.28
N GLY A 30 3.10 13.41 -0.34
CA GLY A 30 3.61 13.85 -1.63
C GLY A 30 4.90 14.67 -1.53
N PHE A 31 5.81 14.47 -2.49
CA PHE A 31 7.09 15.16 -2.58
C PHE A 31 7.36 15.65 -4.01
N PRO A 32 8.05 16.78 -4.18
CA PRO A 32 8.32 17.33 -5.51
C PRO A 32 9.49 16.66 -6.23
N ARG A 33 10.35 15.95 -5.50
CA ARG A 33 11.57 15.34 -6.05
C ARG A 33 11.91 14.04 -5.33
N ALA A 34 12.45 13.08 -6.09
CA ALA A 34 12.84 11.77 -5.57
C ALA A 34 13.92 11.85 -4.47
N ASN A 35 14.89 12.75 -4.57
CA ASN A 35 15.91 12.90 -3.53
C ASN A 35 15.33 13.35 -2.17
N VAL A 36 14.27 14.14 -2.18
CA VAL A 36 13.56 14.54 -0.96
C VAL A 36 12.79 13.35 -0.37
N LEU A 37 12.16 12.54 -1.21
CA LEU A 37 11.51 11.28 -0.80
C LEU A 37 12.53 10.29 -0.21
N TYR A 38 13.69 10.10 -0.84
CA TYR A 38 14.73 9.22 -0.29
C TYR A 38 15.31 9.74 1.04
N ARG A 39 15.32 11.06 1.24
CA ARG A 39 15.67 11.63 2.55
C ARG A 39 14.57 11.34 3.57
N HIS A 40 13.30 11.44 3.19
CA HIS A 40 12.16 11.03 4.02
C HIS A 40 12.34 9.60 4.53
N PHE A 41 12.61 8.65 3.63
CA PHE A 41 12.85 7.24 4.00
C PHE A 41 13.96 7.01 5.02
N LYS A 42 14.98 7.88 5.03
CA LYS A 42 16.12 7.77 5.95
C LYS A 42 15.89 8.48 7.30
N THR A 43 14.97 9.43 7.33
CA THR A 43 14.63 10.18 8.54
C THR A 43 13.63 9.40 9.40
N GLU A 44 12.68 8.73 8.75
CA GLU A 44 11.72 7.84 9.42
C GLU A 44 12.44 6.61 9.99
N LYS A 45 12.01 6.16 11.16
CA LYS A 45 12.70 5.11 11.95
C LYS A 45 12.00 3.75 11.92
N ASP A 46 10.92 3.61 11.17
CA ASP A 46 10.25 2.32 11.01
C ASP A 46 10.86 1.47 9.90
N ASN A 47 10.62 0.17 10.02
CA ASN A 47 11.19 -0.83 9.12
C ASN A 47 10.74 -0.66 7.67
N ILE A 48 9.51 -0.18 7.43
CA ILE A 48 8.96 -0.01 6.09
C ILE A 48 9.71 1.10 5.37
N HIS A 49 9.82 2.30 5.97
CA HIS A 49 10.58 3.40 5.37
C HIS A 49 12.05 3.05 5.16
N MET A 50 12.68 2.37 6.13
CA MET A 50 14.04 1.90 5.97
C MET A 50 14.16 0.96 4.77
N GLY A 51 13.25 -0.01 4.60
CA GLY A 51 13.21 -0.92 3.45
C GLY A 51 12.97 -0.21 2.12
N LEU A 52 12.09 0.79 2.08
CA LEU A 52 11.85 1.62 0.88
C LEU A 52 13.11 2.35 0.39
N SER A 53 14.06 2.62 1.28
CA SER A 53 15.37 3.21 0.92
C SER A 53 16.36 2.21 0.29
N MET A 54 16.10 0.90 0.39
CA MET A 54 17.09 -0.15 0.13
C MET A 54 17.13 -0.66 -1.31
N ARG A 55 16.33 -0.11 -2.24
CA ARG A 55 16.21 -0.62 -3.63
C ARG A 55 17.53 -1.00 -4.32
N LYS A 56 18.59 -0.21 -4.11
CA LYS A 56 19.92 -0.43 -4.74
C LYS A 56 20.84 -1.37 -3.96
N VAL A 57 20.56 -1.61 -2.69
CA VAL A 57 21.40 -2.37 -1.75
C VAL A 57 20.82 -3.76 -1.54
N ASP A 58 19.51 -3.84 -1.34
CA ASP A 58 18.75 -5.05 -1.06
C ASP A 58 17.38 -4.90 -1.74
N PHE A 59 17.26 -5.44 -2.95
CA PHE A 59 16.06 -5.31 -3.75
C PHE A 59 14.91 -6.15 -3.21
N GLU A 60 15.19 -7.33 -2.66
CA GLU A 60 14.17 -8.21 -2.07
C GLU A 60 13.51 -7.53 -0.88
N LYS A 61 14.30 -7.02 0.06
CA LYS A 61 13.78 -6.27 1.21
C LYS A 61 13.03 -5.01 0.79
N PHE A 62 13.52 -4.31 -0.23
CA PHE A 62 12.81 -3.17 -0.78
C PHE A 62 11.44 -3.57 -1.34
N LEU A 63 11.38 -4.65 -2.11
CA LEU A 63 10.15 -5.13 -2.73
C LEU A 63 9.13 -5.55 -1.67
N ASP A 64 9.55 -6.30 -0.65
CA ASP A 64 8.70 -6.71 0.47
C ASP A 64 8.08 -5.50 1.17
N CYS A 65 8.91 -4.52 1.58
CA CYS A 65 8.42 -3.32 2.24
C CYS A 65 7.55 -2.44 1.31
N TYR A 66 7.85 -2.43 0.02
CA TYR A 66 7.08 -1.68 -0.97
C TYR A 66 5.67 -2.26 -1.16
N GLN A 67 5.56 -3.58 -1.27
CA GLN A 67 4.30 -4.29 -1.35
C GLN A 67 3.49 -4.18 -0.05
N GLU A 68 4.16 -4.26 1.11
CA GLU A 68 3.54 -4.05 2.41
C GLU A 68 2.94 -2.64 2.52
N ALA A 69 3.69 -1.61 2.11
CA ALA A 69 3.24 -0.22 2.14
C ALA A 69 2.02 0.02 1.23
N LEU A 70 2.02 -0.56 0.03
CA LEU A 70 0.90 -0.48 -0.90
C LEU A 70 -0.31 -1.32 -0.48
N GLY A 71 -0.10 -2.34 0.36
CA GLY A 71 -1.10 -3.36 0.65
C GLY A 71 -1.41 -4.28 -0.54
N ALA A 72 -0.54 -4.31 -1.56
CA ALA A 72 -0.76 -5.04 -2.82
C ALA A 72 0.47 -5.86 -3.21
N SER A 73 0.23 -7.01 -3.84
CA SER A 73 1.30 -7.80 -4.44
C SER A 73 1.57 -7.34 -5.88
N ILE A 74 2.83 -6.99 -6.17
CA ILE A 74 3.26 -6.53 -7.50
C ILE A 74 4.45 -7.39 -7.91
N PRO A 75 4.37 -8.11 -9.04
CA PRO A 75 5.52 -8.82 -9.61
C PRO A 75 6.69 -7.86 -9.83
N ALA A 76 7.91 -8.29 -9.49
CA ALA A 76 9.11 -7.47 -9.62
C ALA A 76 9.32 -6.92 -11.04
N GLU A 77 8.88 -7.67 -12.07
CA GLU A 77 9.00 -7.33 -13.48
C GLU A 77 8.08 -6.17 -13.89
N LYS A 78 6.99 -5.94 -13.13
CA LYS A 78 6.05 -4.83 -13.36
C LYS A 78 6.47 -3.55 -12.65
N LEU A 79 7.47 -3.62 -11.77
CA LEU A 79 7.90 -2.48 -10.99
C LEU A 79 8.76 -1.54 -11.83
N HIS A 80 8.28 -0.32 -12.03
CA HIS A 80 9.02 0.69 -12.79
C HIS A 80 10.41 0.95 -12.18
N TYR A 81 11.40 1.23 -13.05
CA TYR A 81 12.79 1.40 -12.64
C TYR A 81 13.02 2.69 -11.83
N GLY A 82 14.05 2.70 -10.98
CA GLY A 82 14.47 3.91 -10.27
C GLY A 82 13.44 4.45 -9.29
N PHE A 83 13.09 5.73 -9.43
CA PHE A 83 12.07 6.37 -8.59
C PHE A 83 10.68 6.32 -9.21
N ASP A 84 10.54 5.79 -10.43
CA ASP A 84 9.29 5.86 -11.19
C ASP A 84 8.17 5.02 -10.55
N CYS A 85 8.54 4.00 -9.77
CA CYS A 85 7.58 3.25 -8.95
C CYS A 85 6.94 4.14 -7.87
N PHE A 86 7.59 5.22 -7.43
CA PHE A 86 7.02 6.14 -6.47
C PHE A 86 6.22 7.27 -7.09
N GLU A 87 6.09 7.34 -8.43
CA GLU A 87 5.28 8.37 -9.05
C GLU A 87 3.81 8.25 -8.61
N VAL A 88 3.15 9.40 -8.43
CA VAL A 88 1.78 9.47 -7.90
C VAL A 88 0.84 8.53 -8.65
N LYS A 89 0.92 8.52 -9.98
CA LYS A 89 0.06 7.67 -10.81
C LYS A 89 0.28 6.19 -10.54
N PHE A 90 1.54 5.75 -10.50
CA PHE A 90 1.87 4.34 -10.27
C PHE A 90 1.40 3.88 -8.90
N VAL A 91 1.67 4.67 -7.85
CA VAL A 91 1.23 4.37 -6.48
C VAL A 91 -0.29 4.28 -6.43
N VAL A 92 -1.01 5.27 -6.94
CA VAL A 92 -2.49 5.27 -6.94
C VAL A 92 -3.08 4.09 -7.71
N GLU A 93 -2.50 3.71 -8.84
CA GLU A 93 -2.96 2.56 -9.65
C GLU A 93 -2.81 1.20 -8.94
N HIS A 94 -1.87 1.09 -8.00
CA HIS A 94 -1.55 -0.17 -7.32
C HIS A 94 -1.81 -0.12 -5.81
N TYR A 95 -2.38 0.96 -5.29
CA TYR A 95 -2.68 1.11 -3.87
C TYR A 95 -3.91 0.28 -3.53
N ALA A 96 -3.74 -0.68 -2.62
CA ALA A 96 -4.83 -1.54 -2.12
C ALA A 96 -4.96 -1.48 -0.59
N ASN A 97 -4.25 -0.55 0.06
CA ASN A 97 -4.33 -0.35 1.50
C ASN A 97 -5.59 0.44 1.93
N ASP A 98 -6.50 0.73 0.99
CA ASP A 98 -7.85 1.23 1.29
C ASP A 98 -8.75 0.09 1.78
N ALA A 99 -8.92 -0.01 3.10
CA ALA A 99 -10.13 -0.47 3.80
C ALA A 99 -10.88 -1.76 3.37
N GLU A 100 -10.35 -2.62 2.50
CA GLU A 100 -10.91 -3.97 2.19
C GLU A 100 -10.15 -5.11 2.89
N LYS A 101 -9.41 -4.82 3.96
CA LYS A 101 -9.02 -5.85 4.96
C LYS A 101 -10.18 -6.30 5.85
N VAL A 102 -11.43 -5.99 5.52
CA VAL A 102 -12.64 -6.55 6.13
C VAL A 102 -13.41 -7.38 5.11
N GLN A 103 -12.82 -8.46 4.58
CA GLN A 103 -13.59 -9.61 4.03
C GLN A 103 -12.73 -10.83 3.63
N MET A 104 -11.68 -11.17 4.38
CA MET A 104 -11.07 -12.51 4.23
C MET A 104 -10.70 -13.19 5.55
N ASN A 105 -11.30 -12.80 6.68
CA ASN A 105 -11.09 -13.49 7.97
C ASN A 105 -12.40 -14.02 8.60
N THR A 106 -13.57 -13.86 7.96
CA THR A 106 -14.87 -14.30 8.51
C THR A 106 -15.50 -15.51 7.81
N SER A 107 -14.84 -16.13 6.82
CA SER A 107 -15.36 -17.34 6.14
C SER A 107 -14.44 -18.54 6.27
N SER A 108 -13.87 -18.77 7.46
CA SER A 108 -13.15 -20.02 7.76
C SER A 108 -13.37 -20.53 9.18
N GLN A 109 -14.58 -20.37 9.72
CA GLN A 109 -15.03 -21.13 10.89
C GLN A 109 -16.53 -21.44 10.78
N SER A 110 -16.88 -22.17 9.72
CA SER A 110 -18.10 -22.99 9.72
C SER A 110 -17.80 -24.27 8.97
N LEU A 111 -17.31 -25.25 9.72
CA LEU A 111 -17.73 -26.65 9.71
C LEU A 111 -16.76 -27.42 10.60
N LYS A 112 -17.18 -27.78 11.82
CA LYS A 112 -17.01 -29.13 12.38
C LYS A 112 -18.13 -29.38 13.39
N VAL A 113 -19.27 -29.80 12.85
CA VAL A 113 -20.28 -30.53 13.61
C VAL A 113 -19.86 -32.00 13.63
N TYR A 114 -19.56 -32.50 14.82
CA TYR A 114 -19.78 -33.88 15.24
C TYR A 114 -20.06 -33.81 16.75
N LYS A 115 -21.33 -33.93 17.20
CA LYS A 115 -21.97 -35.18 17.68
C LYS A 115 -21.05 -35.92 18.67
N THR A 116 -21.37 -36.20 19.94
CA THR A 116 -22.66 -36.49 20.61
C THR A 116 -22.44 -36.55 22.14
N HIS A 117 -23.53 -36.45 22.92
CA HIS A 117 -23.78 -36.88 24.32
C HIS A 117 -23.84 -35.83 25.46
N LEU A 118 -25.09 -35.47 25.79
CA LEU A 118 -25.68 -35.02 27.08
C LEU A 118 -25.50 -36.07 28.20
N PRO A 119 -25.98 -35.87 29.46
CA PRO A 119 -26.07 -34.65 30.31
C PRO A 119 -25.61 -34.93 31.78
N PHE A 120 -25.51 -33.90 32.65
CA PHE A 120 -25.93 -34.03 34.06
C PHE A 120 -26.23 -32.65 34.67
N GLU A 121 -27.44 -32.51 35.21
CA GLU A 121 -27.92 -31.38 36.00
C GLU A 121 -27.35 -31.42 37.44
N ALA A 122 -27.50 -30.33 38.18
CA ALA A 122 -27.28 -30.26 39.63
C ALA A 122 -28.60 -30.40 40.38
#